data_AF-A0A6I7NSZ1-F1
#
_entry.id   AF-A0A6I7NSZ1-F1
#
_cell.length_a   1.000
_cell.length_b   1.000
_cell.length_c   1.000
_cell.angle_alpha   90.00
_cell.angle_beta   90.00
_cell.angle_gamma   90.00
#
_symmetry.space_group_name_H-M   'P 1'
#
loop_
_entity.id
_entity.type
_entity.pdbx_description
1 polymer ?
#
loop_
_entity_poly.entity_id
_entity_poly.type
_entity_poly.pdbx_seq_one_letter_code
_entity_poly.pdbx_strand_id
1 'polypeptide(L)'
;MPSFKGQFEHSVDNKGRVAFPAKLRKLVSPEAQDHFTILRGIDPCLYLYPLDKWEAVEDRITGVNEYTRKGRAVIRNFLRYAEDLVLDKQNRLSLPSDLMAWAGITTSAIFIGSGESIEIWSPEKLEQADEDLSFESYQKLFEQVMGGELNDED
;
A
#
# COMPACT_ATOMS: atom_id res chain seq x y z
N MET A 1 18.67 -1.61 1.10
CA MET A 1 17.54 -0.94 1.81
C MET A 1 16.59 -2.03 2.30
N PRO A 2 15.99 -1.90 3.49
CA PRO A 2 14.94 -2.81 3.92
C PRO A 2 13.75 -2.70 2.95
N SER A 3 13.24 -3.86 2.53
CA SER A 3 12.14 -4.01 1.58
C SER A 3 11.00 -4.74 2.30
N PHE A 4 9.82 -4.13 2.34
CA PHE A 4 8.63 -4.75 2.91
C PHE A 4 8.24 -5.96 2.07
N LYS A 5 8.01 -7.10 2.71
CA LYS A 5 7.62 -8.34 2.04
C LYS A 5 6.83 -9.28 2.94
N GLY A 6 6.10 -10.17 2.30
CA GLY A 6 5.26 -11.18 2.95
C GLY A 6 3.84 -10.68 3.22
N GLN A 7 2.99 -11.61 3.65
CA GLN A 7 1.56 -11.43 3.91
C GLN A 7 1.24 -11.67 5.38
N PHE A 8 0.45 -10.80 5.99
CA PHE A 8 0.07 -10.87 7.41
C PHE A 8 -1.38 -10.51 7.61
N GLU A 9 -2.19 -11.44 8.13
CA GLU A 9 -3.59 -11.21 8.42
C GLU A 9 -3.80 -10.86 9.89
N HIS A 10 -4.60 -9.83 10.15
CA HIS A 10 -4.97 -9.38 11.49
C HIS A 10 -6.45 -9.00 11.55
N SER A 11 -7.09 -9.28 12.68
CA SER A 11 -8.45 -8.83 12.94
C SER A 11 -8.53 -7.31 13.12
N VAL A 12 -9.63 -6.74 12.64
CA VAL A 12 -9.99 -5.33 12.79
C VAL A 12 -11.02 -5.23 13.91
N ASP A 13 -10.78 -4.36 14.88
CA ASP A 13 -11.73 -4.16 15.97
C ASP A 13 -12.90 -3.25 15.56
N ASN A 14 -13.93 -3.17 16.42
CA ASN A 14 -15.14 -2.38 16.16
C ASN A 14 -14.89 -0.86 16.01
N LYS A 15 -13.67 -0.38 16.26
CA LYS A 15 -13.26 1.02 16.07
C LYS A 15 -12.37 1.20 14.83
N GLY A 16 -12.27 0.19 13.97
CA GLY A 16 -11.42 0.21 12.78
C GLY A 16 -9.93 0.07 13.09
N ARG A 17 -9.55 -0.39 14.30
CA ARG A 17 -8.14 -0.53 14.66
C ARG A 17 -7.62 -1.92 14.34
N VAL A 18 -6.42 -1.98 13.81
CA VAL A 18 -5.76 -3.21 13.40
C VAL A 18 -4.32 -3.24 13.90
N ALA A 19 -3.86 -4.41 14.37
CA ALA A 19 -2.48 -4.58 14.78
C ALA A 19 -1.54 -4.47 13.59
N PHE A 20 -0.51 -3.63 13.71
CA PHE A 20 0.52 -3.53 12.68
C PHE A 20 1.49 -4.72 12.80
N PRO A 21 1.76 -5.47 11.71
CA PRO A 21 2.56 -6.69 11.78
C PRO A 21 3.96 -6.46 12.34
N ALA A 22 4.33 -7.20 13.39
CA ALA A 22 5.62 -7.03 14.06
C ALA A 22 6.83 -7.24 13.13
N LYS A 23 6.69 -8.06 12.06
CA LYS A 23 7.75 -8.24 11.06
C LYS A 23 7.92 -7.01 10.17
N LEU A 24 6.84 -6.34 9.77
CA LEU A 24 6.90 -5.09 8.99
C LEU A 24 7.39 -3.94 9.85
N ARG A 25 6.97 -3.86 11.12
CA ARG A 25 7.45 -2.84 12.07
C ARG A 25 8.95 -2.82 12.27
N LYS A 26 9.63 -3.97 12.20
CA LYS A 26 11.10 -4.04 12.28
C LYS A 26 11.80 -3.43 11.06
N LEU A 27 11.09 -3.20 9.97
CA LEU A 27 11.60 -2.62 8.73
C LEU A 27 11.30 -1.13 8.62
N VAL A 28 10.42 -0.60 9.48
CA VAL A 28 10.14 0.85 9.58
C VAL A 28 11.38 1.54 10.13
N SER A 29 11.81 2.59 9.44
CA SER A 29 13.00 3.35 9.84
C SER A 29 12.72 4.13 11.13
N PRO A 30 13.72 4.34 12.00
CA PRO A 30 13.58 5.23 13.15
C PRO A 30 13.16 6.65 12.77
N GLU A 31 13.57 7.11 11.57
CA GLU A 31 13.25 8.41 11.00
C GLU A 31 11.75 8.57 10.73
N ALA A 32 11.06 7.49 10.39
CA ALA A 32 9.60 7.51 10.22
C ALA A 32 8.85 7.72 11.54
N GLN A 33 9.47 7.52 12.71
CA GLN A 33 8.88 7.77 14.04
C GLN A 33 7.50 7.11 14.27
N ASP A 34 7.26 5.94 13.67
CA ASP A 34 5.95 5.26 13.67
C ASP A 34 4.81 6.10 13.04
N HIS A 35 5.15 7.11 12.22
CA HIS A 35 4.24 7.84 11.35
C HIS A 35 4.13 7.17 9.98
N PHE A 36 2.92 7.20 9.44
CA PHE A 36 2.58 6.63 8.16
C PHE A 36 1.62 7.55 7.42
N THR A 37 1.62 7.48 6.09
CA THR A 37 0.56 8.03 5.25
C THR A 37 -0.19 6.89 4.59
N ILE A 38 -1.50 6.87 4.77
CA ILE A 38 -2.42 5.90 4.19
C ILE A 38 -3.24 6.55 3.07
N LEU A 39 -3.52 5.82 2.01
CA LEU A 39 -4.37 6.27 0.91
C LEU A 39 -4.98 5.08 0.16
N ARG A 40 -5.85 5.38 -0.81
CA ARG A 40 -6.41 4.36 -1.70
C ARG A 40 -5.34 3.80 -2.63
N GLY A 41 -5.33 2.47 -2.78
CA GLY A 41 -4.60 1.78 -3.82
C GLY A 41 -5.22 1.97 -5.21
N ILE A 42 -4.50 1.51 -6.23
CA ILE A 42 -5.03 1.42 -7.59
C ILE A 42 -6.14 0.37 -7.64
N ASP A 43 -5.87 -0.79 -7.03
CA ASP A 43 -6.86 -1.82 -6.78
C ASP A 43 -7.76 -1.47 -5.56
N PRO A 44 -8.79 -2.27 -5.25
CA PRO A 44 -9.63 -2.12 -4.06
C PRO A 44 -8.89 -2.44 -2.75
N CYS A 45 -7.72 -1.84 -2.55
CA CYS A 45 -6.85 -1.94 -1.39
C CYS A 45 -6.47 -0.55 -0.90
N LEU A 46 -5.71 -0.49 0.18
CA LEU A 46 -5.07 0.73 0.69
C LEU A 46 -3.56 0.63 0.54
N TYR A 47 -2.92 1.73 0.20
CA TYR A 47 -1.47 1.85 0.35
C TYR A 47 -1.16 2.51 1.70
N LEU A 48 -0.12 2.01 2.34
CA LEU A 48 0.44 2.52 3.57
C LEU A 48 1.94 2.72 3.37
N TYR A 49 2.40 3.96 3.53
CA TYR A 49 3.80 4.33 3.44
C TYR A 49 4.28 4.78 4.82
N PRO A 50 5.40 4.27 5.33
CA PRO A 50 6.13 4.98 6.38
C PRO A 50 6.51 6.38 5.89
N LEU A 51 6.62 7.35 6.80
CA LEU A 51 6.82 8.76 6.45
C LEU A 51 8.02 9.00 5.52
N ASP A 52 9.17 8.39 5.79
CA ASP A 52 10.39 8.49 4.97
C ASP A 52 10.21 7.97 3.53
N LYS A 53 9.31 7.00 3.34
CA LYS A 53 8.94 6.48 2.02
C LYS A 53 7.90 7.34 1.33
N TRP A 54 7.00 7.95 2.10
CA TRP A 54 6.01 8.89 1.60
C TRP A 54 6.66 10.15 1.02
N GLU A 55 7.71 10.68 1.66
CA GLU A 55 8.46 11.84 1.15
C GLU A 55 8.96 11.60 -0.29
N ALA A 56 9.48 10.41 -0.58
CA ALA A 56 9.88 10.02 -1.95
C ALA A 56 8.70 9.85 -2.93
N VAL A 57 7.49 9.56 -2.43
CA VAL A 57 6.26 9.60 -3.24
C VAL A 57 5.89 11.05 -3.55
N GLU A 58 5.94 11.94 -2.57
CA GLU A 58 5.63 13.36 -2.73
C GLU A 58 6.55 14.02 -3.76
N ASP A 59 7.86 13.76 -3.69
CA ASP A 59 8.83 14.25 -4.67
C ASP A 59 8.42 13.88 -6.11
N ARG A 60 7.99 12.63 -6.33
CA ARG A 60 7.49 12.19 -7.65
C ARG A 60 6.21 12.91 -8.06
N ILE A 61 5.33 13.20 -7.12
CA ILE A 61 4.10 13.97 -7.37
C ILE A 61 4.42 15.41 -7.78
N THR A 62 5.43 16.04 -7.17
CA THR A 62 5.87 17.39 -7.57
C THR A 62 6.36 17.45 -9.02
N GLY A 63 6.86 16.33 -9.56
CA GLY A 63 7.26 16.20 -10.96
C GLY A 63 6.09 16.13 -11.95
N VAL A 64 4.84 16.01 -11.48
CA VAL A 64 3.66 15.90 -12.35
C VAL A 64 3.26 17.27 -12.91
N ASN A 65 3.06 17.34 -14.23
CA ASN A 65 2.63 18.57 -14.89
C ASN A 65 1.15 18.92 -14.59
N GLU A 66 0.94 19.77 -13.58
CA GLU A 66 -0.36 20.28 -13.13
C GLU A 66 -1.08 21.22 -14.13
N TYR A 67 -0.40 21.73 -15.16
CA TYR A 67 -1.05 22.54 -16.19
C TYR A 67 -1.90 21.67 -17.14
N THR A 68 -1.65 20.37 -17.18
CA THR A 68 -2.45 19.43 -17.97
C THR A 68 -3.68 18.94 -17.20
N ARG A 69 -4.78 18.67 -17.93
CA ARG A 69 -5.99 18.05 -17.34
C ARG A 69 -5.66 16.70 -16.67
N LYS A 70 -4.78 15.91 -17.28
CA LYS A 70 -4.34 14.61 -16.75
C LYS A 70 -3.57 14.77 -15.44
N GLY A 71 -2.60 15.69 -15.37
CA GLY A 71 -1.82 15.94 -14.16
C GLY A 71 -2.68 16.35 -12.97
N ARG A 72 -3.58 17.33 -13.14
CA ARG A 72 -4.52 17.72 -12.06
C ARG A 72 -5.43 16.58 -11.62
N ALA A 73 -5.84 15.72 -12.56
CA ALA A 73 -6.67 14.57 -12.23
C ALA A 73 -5.89 13.57 -11.37
N VAL A 74 -4.66 13.21 -11.75
CA VAL A 74 -3.81 12.28 -10.99
C VAL A 74 -3.53 12.83 -9.59
N ILE A 75 -3.00 14.06 -9.48
CA ILE A 75 -2.69 14.70 -8.19
C ILE A 75 -3.92 14.70 -7.28
N ARG A 76 -5.07 15.18 -7.78
CA ARG A 76 -6.30 15.24 -6.99
C ARG A 76 -6.79 13.85 -6.58
N ASN A 77 -6.78 12.86 -7.47
CA ASN A 77 -7.30 11.53 -7.15
C ASN A 77 -6.39 10.79 -6.17
N PHE A 78 -5.08 10.99 -6.28
CA PHE A 78 -4.10 10.34 -5.42
C PHE A 78 -4.06 10.98 -4.03
N LEU A 79 -3.92 12.30 -3.94
CA LEU A 79 -3.76 13.00 -2.66
C LEU A 79 -5.06 13.23 -1.89
N ARG A 80 -6.24 13.26 -2.53
CA ARG A 80 -7.50 13.57 -1.80
C ARG A 80 -7.87 12.53 -0.72
N TYR A 81 -7.24 11.37 -0.77
CA TYR A 81 -7.46 10.27 0.15
C TYR A 81 -6.25 9.97 1.02
N ALA A 82 -5.18 10.77 0.89
CA ALA A 82 -4.02 10.63 1.74
C ALA A 82 -4.33 11.18 3.13
N GLU A 83 -4.07 10.36 4.15
CA GLU A 83 -4.26 10.70 5.56
C GLU A 83 -3.05 10.23 6.36
N ASP A 84 -2.59 11.04 7.31
CA ASP A 84 -1.49 10.68 8.20
C ASP A 84 -1.99 9.91 9.42
N LEU A 85 -1.31 8.81 9.71
CA LEU A 85 -1.58 7.93 10.83
C LEU A 85 -0.33 7.79 11.70
N VAL A 86 -0.56 7.53 12.98
CA VAL A 86 0.50 7.18 13.95
C VAL A 86 0.08 5.91 14.67
N LEU A 87 1.03 5.01 14.91
CA LEU A 87 0.75 3.83 15.74
C LEU A 87 0.35 4.24 17.16
N ASP A 88 -0.70 3.60 17.67
CA ASP A 88 -1.04 3.75 19.08
C ASP A 88 -0.03 3.02 19.99
N LYS A 89 -0.18 3.19 21.32
CA LYS A 89 0.69 2.52 22.31
C LYS A 89 0.68 0.98 22.26
N GLN A 90 -0.28 0.40 21.54
CA GLN A 90 -0.42 -1.05 21.33
C GLN A 90 0.07 -1.48 19.93
N ASN A 91 0.74 -0.59 19.18
CA ASN A 91 1.19 -0.79 17.80
C ASN A 91 0.03 -1.09 16.85
N ARG A 92 -1.09 -0.40 16.99
CA ARG A 92 -2.22 -0.49 16.06
C ARG A 92 -2.35 0.76 15.21
N LEU A 93 -2.80 0.57 13.97
CA LEU A 93 -3.30 1.63 13.09
C LEU A 93 -4.79 1.79 13.29
N SER A 94 -5.29 3.03 13.27
CA SER A 94 -6.72 3.33 13.19
C SER A 94 -7.06 3.63 11.74
N LEU A 95 -7.71 2.69 11.04
CA LEU A 95 -8.01 2.85 9.63
C LEU A 95 -9.20 3.81 9.46
N PRO A 96 -9.10 4.87 8.62
CA PRO A 96 -10.21 5.74 8.31
C PRO A 96 -11.38 4.98 7.69
N SER A 97 -12.62 5.29 8.10
CA SER A 97 -13.82 4.56 7.66
C SER A 97 -14.03 4.61 6.15
N ASP A 98 -13.73 5.74 5.52
CA ASP A 98 -13.91 5.94 4.08
C ASP A 98 -12.89 5.14 3.25
N LEU A 99 -11.71 4.88 3.83
CA LEU A 99 -10.69 4.01 3.25
C LEU A 99 -11.04 2.55 3.46
N MET A 100 -11.51 2.16 4.66
CA MET A 100 -12.02 0.80 4.89
C MET A 100 -13.15 0.45 3.93
N ALA A 101 -14.09 1.39 3.70
CA ALA A 101 -15.19 1.20 2.77
C ALA A 101 -14.72 1.03 1.31
N TRP A 102 -13.67 1.75 0.90
CA TRP A 102 -13.05 1.57 -0.42
C TRP A 102 -12.44 0.17 -0.58
N ALA A 103 -11.68 -0.26 0.42
CA ALA A 103 -10.95 -1.53 0.39
C ALA A 103 -11.79 -2.76 0.78
N GLY A 104 -13.06 -2.57 1.14
CA GLY A 104 -13.94 -3.64 1.61
C GLY A 104 -13.57 -4.24 2.97
N ILE A 105 -12.74 -3.55 3.76
CA ILE A 105 -12.25 -4.05 5.05
C ILE A 105 -13.35 -3.95 6.10
N THR A 106 -13.67 -5.07 6.76
CA THR A 106 -14.70 -5.13 7.81
C THR A 106 -14.14 -5.68 9.12
N THR A 107 -13.87 -6.98 9.20
CA THR A 107 -13.45 -7.69 10.42
C THR A 107 -12.02 -8.21 10.37
N SER A 108 -11.42 -8.26 9.18
CA SER A 108 -10.05 -8.70 8.95
C SER A 108 -9.38 -7.82 7.91
N ALA A 109 -8.07 -7.64 8.05
CA ALA A 109 -7.22 -6.94 7.09
C ALA A 109 -5.93 -7.73 6.86
N ILE A 110 -5.52 -7.81 5.60
CA ILE A 110 -4.29 -8.45 5.16
C ILE A 110 -3.28 -7.38 4.77
N PHE A 111 -2.11 -7.40 5.41
CA PHE A 111 -0.98 -6.56 5.06
C PHE A 111 -0.04 -7.31 4.11
N ILE A 112 0.24 -6.73 2.96
CA ILE A 112 1.21 -7.26 1.98
C ILE A 112 2.34 -6.26 1.85
N GLY A 113 3.57 -6.69 2.13
CA GLY A 113 4.74 -5.86 1.83
C GLY A 113 5.04 -5.88 0.33
N SER A 114 5.13 -4.70 -0.29
CA SER A 114 5.30 -4.51 -1.73
C SER A 114 6.55 -3.66 -2.03
N GLY A 115 7.67 -4.02 -1.40
CA GLY A 115 8.93 -3.29 -1.55
C GLY A 115 8.99 -2.02 -0.71
N GLU A 116 8.59 -0.90 -1.30
CA GLU A 116 8.66 0.44 -0.68
C GLU A 116 7.36 0.85 0.01
N SER A 117 6.27 0.09 -0.20
CA SER A 117 4.97 0.31 0.41
C SER A 117 4.46 -0.96 1.09
N ILE A 118 3.37 -0.79 1.83
CA ILE A 118 2.58 -1.87 2.37
C ILE A 118 1.17 -1.70 1.81
N GLU A 119 0.60 -2.76 1.28
CA GLU A 119 -0.79 -2.80 0.87
C GLU A 119 -1.64 -3.38 1.99
N ILE A 120 -2.85 -2.85 2.16
CA ILE A 120 -3.83 -3.35 3.13
C ILE A 120 -5.11 -3.72 2.39
N TRP A 121 -5.48 -4.98 2.49
CA TRP A 121 -6.59 -5.58 1.75
C TRP A 121 -7.65 -6.15 2.69
N SER A 122 -8.91 -6.23 2.23
CA SER A 122 -9.82 -7.23 2.77
C SER A 122 -9.44 -8.61 2.20
N PRO A 123 -9.62 -9.71 2.95
CA PRO A 123 -9.39 -11.05 2.43
C PRO A 123 -10.17 -11.33 1.14
N GLU A 124 -11.44 -10.92 1.08
CA GLU A 124 -12.33 -11.15 -0.05
C GLU A 124 -11.91 -10.35 -1.29
N LYS A 125 -11.38 -9.13 -1.10
CA LYS A 125 -10.90 -8.30 -2.21
C LYS A 125 -9.59 -8.79 -2.78
N LEU A 126 -8.70 -9.31 -1.91
CA LEU A 126 -7.47 -9.93 -2.37
C LEU A 126 -7.76 -11.21 -3.14
N GLU A 127 -8.63 -12.07 -2.63
CA GLU A 127 -9.04 -13.30 -3.32
C GLU A 127 -9.66 -13.00 -4.69
N GLN A 128 -10.54 -12.01 -4.79
CA GLN A 128 -11.09 -11.56 -6.09
C GLN A 128 -10.00 -11.11 -7.07
N ALA A 129 -9.01 -10.35 -6.61
CA ALA A 129 -7.91 -9.88 -7.45
C ALA A 129 -7.03 -11.04 -7.94
N ASP A 130 -6.82 -12.06 -7.11
CA ASP A 130 -6.08 -13.27 -7.47
C ASP A 130 -6.87 -14.17 -8.43
N GLU A 131 -8.19 -14.31 -8.25
CA GLU A 131 -9.06 -15.10 -9.12
C GLU A 131 -9.15 -14.56 -10.55
N ASP A 132 -9.09 -13.23 -10.72
CA ASP A 132 -9.07 -12.58 -12.03
C ASP A 132 -7.81 -12.92 -12.85
N LEU A 133 -6.78 -13.52 -12.23
CA LEU A 133 -5.52 -13.95 -12.86
C LEU A 133 -5.45 -15.47 -13.03
N SER A 134 -5.83 -15.96 -14.22
CA SER A 134 -5.62 -17.38 -14.55
C SER A 134 -4.14 -17.76 -14.51
N PHE A 135 -3.82 -19.03 -14.23
CA PHE A 135 -2.42 -19.50 -14.17
C PHE A 135 -1.62 -19.16 -15.45
N GLU A 136 -2.22 -19.31 -16.63
CA GLU A 136 -1.59 -18.94 -17.90
C GLU A 136 -1.38 -17.41 -18.02
N SER A 137 -2.33 -16.62 -17.55
CA SER A 137 -2.22 -15.15 -17.55
C SER A 137 -1.15 -14.68 -16.57
N TYR A 138 -1.08 -15.30 -15.40
CA TYR A 138 -0.04 -15.06 -14.40
C TYR A 138 1.35 -15.37 -14.99
N GLN A 139 1.53 -16.52 -15.64
CA GLN A 139 2.80 -16.88 -16.29
C GLN A 139 3.20 -15.86 -17.36
N LYS A 140 2.27 -15.49 -18.25
CA LYS A 140 2.51 -14.50 -19.31
C LYS A 140 2.85 -13.12 -18.73
N LEU A 141 2.14 -12.69 -17.70
CA LEU A 141 2.41 -11.42 -17.02
C LEU A 141 3.79 -11.44 -16.38
N PHE A 142 4.12 -12.53 -15.67
CA PHE A 142 5.42 -12.68 -15.03
C PHE A 142 6.55 -12.69 -16.07
N GLU A 143 6.40 -13.41 -17.18
CA GLU A 143 7.36 -13.40 -18.28
C GLU A 143 7.48 -12.01 -18.93
N GLN A 144 6.36 -11.31 -19.17
CA GLN A 144 6.38 -9.98 -19.79
C GLN A 144 7.05 -8.93 -18.89
N VAL A 145 6.81 -8.98 -17.58
CA VAL A 145 7.29 -7.98 -16.62
C VAL A 145 8.70 -8.31 -16.12
N MET A 146 8.98 -9.59 -15.84
CA MET A 146 10.24 -10.04 -15.23
C MET A 146 11.18 -10.74 -16.22
N GLY A 147 10.70 -11.19 -17.37
CA GLY A 147 11.48 -11.91 -18.38
C GLY A 147 12.18 -11.01 -19.40
N GLY A 148 11.91 -9.70 -19.39
CA GLY A 148 12.59 -8.72 -20.25
C GLY A 148 13.92 -8.25 -19.66
N GLU A 149 15.01 -8.79 -20.21
CA GLU A 149 16.42 -8.34 -20.14
C GLU A 149 16.88 -7.72 -18.81
N LEU A 150 17.55 -8.55 -18.00
CA LEU A 150 18.83 -8.12 -17.41
C LEU A 150 19.71 -7.64 -18.57
N ASN A 151 19.58 -6.38 -18.95
CA ASN A 151 20.57 -5.78 -19.84
C ASN A 151 21.86 -5.78 -19.02
N ASP A 152 22.75 -6.67 -19.44
CA ASP A 152 24.16 -6.71 -19.09
C ASP A 152 24.67 -5.27 -19.10
N GLU A 153 25.07 -4.78 -17.92
CA GLU A 153 25.93 -3.61 -17.82
C GLU A 153 27.26 -3.96 -18.49
N ASP A 154 27.48 -3.39 -19.68
CA ASP A 154 28.79 -2.94 -20.16
C ASP A 154 28.63 -1.54 -20.79
#